data_AF-A0A821TB30-F1
#
_entry.id   AF-A0A821TB30-F1
#
_cell.length_a   1.000
_cell.length_b   1.000
_cell.length_c   1.000
_cell.angle_alpha   90.00
_cell.angle_beta   90.00
_cell.angle_gamma   90.00
#
_symmetry.space_group_name_H-M   'P 1'
#
loop_
_entity.id
_entity.type
_entity.pdbx_description
1 polymer ?
#
loop_
_entity_poly.entity_id
_entity_poly.type
_entity_poly.pdbx_seq_one_letter_code
_entity_poly.pdbx_strand_id
1 'polypeptide(L)'
;ETVIGESLKAKLEPFGINYSDPYPLEYPRYFELTPTLNTYIHRFEHFHLSPMIKFCYHLTAHFFFLLLFSYVLLFNFSPPKAQSPSIHWTEILTIILVSCMLIDEFHYFFTQDNLTFSGKLKHSFRDFFKSLTTLAIILFYIGLILRFTHADSEEKFVVARVIMAYDIELWWLRCLSFIIVVPYLGPHLVAIWKMIQDLLFFMVIIAVVMIGYGVASRSMVYYPRANNFTMETGGSIDNSFDGRSVFRHIAYPVYYLLHGEVGNERTSLDSNPDAAWSISNHILLAIHMLFVNILLTNLLIAMFSKRFDEVYEDIQNIWQSQKYLFTREYFTRSPFLPPINLIYDIYYLSRMFVFFIRRTFFDQPGDHHAKVFKMIAKNKPLLEEWREFEGAATYQYAHDQVKALKDASTRLSEGSDSSSRKKKEDPMNKDNVLSDTMDNIKEVQENIKNLSSTLDGMRPRIMNLIS
;
A
#
# COMPACT_ATOMS: atom_id res chain seq x y z
N GLU A 1 9.58 -5.66 48.78
CA GLU A 1 8.27 -6.13 48.29
C GLU A 1 7.13 -5.78 49.25
N THR A 2 7.23 -6.07 50.55
CA THR A 2 6.13 -5.88 51.53
C THR A 2 5.76 -4.43 51.86
N VAL A 3 6.74 -3.51 51.99
CA VAL A 3 6.48 -2.12 52.43
C VAL A 3 5.81 -1.25 51.35
N ILE A 4 6.04 -1.55 50.07
CA ILE A 4 5.44 -0.82 48.95
C ILE A 4 4.02 -1.34 48.68
N GLY A 5 3.80 -2.65 48.84
CA GLY A 5 2.48 -3.27 48.68
C GLY A 5 1.47 -2.80 49.74
N GLU A 6 1.88 -2.62 50.99
CA GLU A 6 0.98 -2.16 52.06
C GLU A 6 0.64 -0.66 51.95
N SER A 7 1.59 0.16 51.51
CA SER A 7 1.39 1.60 51.27
C SER A 7 0.42 1.87 50.10
N LEU A 8 0.50 1.07 49.03
CA LEU A 8 -0.46 1.13 47.92
C LEU A 8 -1.84 0.63 48.33
N LYS A 9 -1.90 -0.48 49.07
CA LYS A 9 -3.17 -1.09 49.53
C LYS A 9 -3.97 -0.15 50.43
N ALA A 10 -3.31 0.56 51.34
CA ALA A 10 -3.95 1.53 52.23
C ALA A 10 -4.44 2.81 51.53
N LYS A 11 -3.81 3.20 50.39
CA LYS A 11 -4.25 4.36 49.59
C LYS A 11 -5.40 4.04 48.62
N LEU A 12 -5.61 2.76 48.31
CA LEU A 12 -6.58 2.31 47.31
C LEU A 12 -7.87 1.70 47.90
N GLU A 13 -7.89 1.36 49.20
CA GLU A 13 -9.08 0.87 49.93
C GLU A 13 -10.32 1.81 49.87
N PRO A 14 -10.21 3.15 49.81
CA PRO A 14 -11.37 4.02 49.64
C PRO A 14 -12.06 3.91 48.27
N PHE A 15 -11.41 3.28 47.28
CA PHE A 15 -11.88 3.18 45.90
C PHE A 15 -12.51 1.81 45.55
N GLY A 16 -12.63 0.88 46.51
CA GLY A 16 -13.40 -0.36 46.34
C GLY A 16 -12.79 -1.41 45.40
N ILE A 17 -11.50 -1.31 45.06
CA ILE A 17 -10.84 -2.24 44.13
C ILE A 17 -10.27 -3.42 44.91
N ASN A 18 -10.94 -4.58 44.82
CA ASN A 18 -10.53 -5.82 45.46
C ASN A 18 -9.63 -6.64 44.52
N TYR A 19 -8.39 -6.93 44.95
CA TYR A 19 -7.37 -7.64 44.16
C TYR A 19 -7.67 -9.14 43.92
N SER A 20 -8.79 -9.65 44.40
CA SER A 20 -9.18 -11.07 44.30
C SER A 20 -10.17 -11.38 43.18
N ASP A 21 -10.59 -10.37 42.40
CA ASP A 21 -11.50 -10.58 41.26
C ASP A 21 -10.75 -10.72 39.93
N PRO A 22 -10.85 -11.88 39.24
CA PRO A 22 -10.37 -12.02 37.89
C PRO A 22 -11.34 -11.32 36.93
N TYR A 23 -11.07 -10.02 36.67
CA TYR A 23 -11.77 -9.10 35.76
C TYR A 23 -13.01 -8.39 36.33
N PRO A 24 -12.91 -7.12 36.75
CA PRO A 24 -14.05 -6.22 36.78
C PRO A 24 -14.19 -5.57 35.41
N LEU A 25 -14.57 -6.35 34.39
CA LEU A 25 -15.08 -5.80 33.13
C LEU A 25 -16.60 -5.64 33.23
N GLU A 26 -17.08 -4.92 34.26
CA GLU A 26 -18.35 -4.21 34.08
C GLU A 26 -18.05 -3.04 33.17
N TYR A 27 -18.25 -3.24 31.86
CA TYR A 27 -18.44 -2.14 30.93
C TYR A 27 -19.44 -1.17 31.57
N PRO A 28 -19.16 0.15 31.62
CA PRO A 28 -20.15 1.09 32.10
C PRO A 28 -21.42 0.84 31.29
N ARG A 29 -22.51 0.44 31.98
CA ARG A 29 -23.85 0.35 31.37
C ARG A 29 -24.17 1.74 30.87
N TYR A 30 -23.85 2.01 29.61
CA TYR A 30 -24.25 3.22 28.94
C TYR A 30 -25.77 3.22 28.88
N PHE A 31 -26.37 3.91 29.84
CA PHE A 31 -27.74 4.40 29.84
C PHE A 31 -28.81 3.36 29.47
N GLU A 32 -29.50 2.85 30.48
CA GLU A 32 -30.93 2.55 30.37
C GLU A 32 -31.71 3.86 30.16
N LEU A 33 -31.48 4.53 29.03
CA LEU A 33 -32.37 5.57 28.52
C LEU A 33 -33.56 4.83 27.93
N THR A 34 -34.75 5.10 28.46
CA THR A 34 -36.00 4.74 27.79
C THR A 34 -35.87 5.12 26.30
N PRO A 35 -36.16 4.20 25.36
CA PRO A 35 -35.82 4.42 23.97
C PRO A 35 -36.70 5.54 23.40
N THR A 36 -36.17 6.76 23.40
CA THR A 36 -36.77 7.90 22.74
C THR A 36 -36.43 7.87 21.24
N LEU A 37 -37.22 8.53 20.40
CA LEU A 37 -36.93 8.67 18.98
C LEU A 37 -35.51 9.24 18.73
N ASN A 38 -35.07 10.16 19.59
CA ASN A 38 -33.71 10.72 19.55
C ASN A 38 -32.63 9.67 19.80
N THR A 39 -32.88 8.69 20.69
CA THR A 39 -31.96 7.58 20.94
C THR A 39 -31.80 6.71 19.68
N TYR A 40 -32.88 6.46 18.94
CA TYR A 40 -32.81 5.71 17.67
C TYR A 40 -32.10 6.49 16.57
N ILE A 41 -32.38 7.79 16.42
CA ILE A 41 -31.71 8.65 15.44
C ILE A 41 -30.20 8.69 15.71
N HIS A 42 -29.81 8.86 16.97
CA HIS A 42 -28.40 8.88 17.36
C HIS A 42 -27.72 7.53 17.09
N ARG A 43 -28.37 6.40 17.41
CA ARG A 43 -27.84 5.06 17.09
C ARG A 43 -27.68 4.85 15.57
N PHE A 44 -28.64 5.32 14.79
CA PHE A 44 -28.59 5.27 13.32
C PHE A 44 -27.43 6.11 12.78
N GLU A 45 -27.23 7.31 13.31
CA GLU A 45 -26.10 8.18 12.96
C GLU A 45 -24.75 7.50 13.27
N HIS A 46 -24.58 6.96 14.49
CA HIS A 46 -23.36 6.23 14.87
C HIS A 46 -23.09 5.00 14.01
N PHE A 47 -24.14 4.31 13.57
CA PHE A 47 -24.01 3.17 12.66
C PHE A 47 -23.44 3.60 11.30
N HIS A 48 -23.98 4.65 10.68
CA HIS A 48 -23.49 5.15 9.38
C HIS A 48 -22.16 5.93 9.48
N LEU A 49 -21.82 6.46 10.65
CA LEU A 49 -20.51 7.06 10.93
C LEU A 49 -19.41 6.02 11.14
N SER A 50 -19.75 4.75 11.36
CA SER A 50 -18.76 3.68 11.55
C SER A 50 -17.89 3.48 10.31
N PRO A 51 -16.55 3.46 10.44
CA PRO A 51 -15.62 3.32 9.30
C PRO A 51 -15.85 2.08 8.45
N MET A 52 -16.27 0.97 9.06
CA MET A 52 -16.55 -0.28 8.35
C MET A 52 -17.77 -0.14 7.43
N ILE A 53 -18.82 0.54 7.90
CA ILE A 53 -20.03 0.77 7.11
C ILE A 53 -19.74 1.72 5.95
N LYS A 54 -18.98 2.80 6.22
CA LYS A 54 -18.47 3.70 5.17
C LYS A 54 -17.67 2.94 4.11
N PHE A 55 -16.78 2.04 4.53
CA PHE A 55 -16.02 1.19 3.62
C PHE A 55 -16.93 0.34 2.72
N CYS A 56 -17.91 -0.35 3.28
CA CYS A 56 -18.87 -1.16 2.51
C CYS A 56 -19.65 -0.31 1.49
N TYR A 57 -20.00 0.91 1.86
CA TYR A 57 -20.66 1.87 0.98
C TYR A 57 -19.79 2.32 -0.17
N HIS A 58 -18.56 2.77 0.10
CA HIS A 58 -17.62 3.15 -0.94
C HIS A 58 -17.27 1.96 -1.85
N LEU A 59 -17.11 0.76 -1.31
CA LEU A 59 -16.85 -0.46 -2.08
C LEU A 59 -18.01 -0.76 -3.04
N THR A 60 -19.24 -0.75 -2.52
CA THR A 60 -20.45 -1.02 -3.32
C THR A 60 -20.65 0.05 -4.39
N ALA A 61 -20.47 1.32 -4.05
CA ALA A 61 -20.56 2.44 -4.99
C ALA A 61 -19.49 2.34 -6.09
N HIS A 62 -18.27 1.94 -5.74
CA HIS A 62 -17.17 1.77 -6.70
C HIS A 62 -17.46 0.66 -7.71
N PHE A 63 -17.95 -0.50 -7.25
CA PHE A 63 -18.35 -1.58 -8.16
C PHE A 63 -19.52 -1.17 -9.07
N PHE A 64 -20.52 -0.47 -8.51
CA PHE A 64 -21.61 0.08 -9.32
C PHE A 64 -21.09 1.04 -10.39
N PHE A 65 -20.18 1.95 -10.02
CA PHE A 65 -19.52 2.87 -10.95
C PHE A 65 -18.76 2.13 -12.05
N LEU A 66 -17.99 1.08 -11.72
CA LEU A 66 -17.25 0.29 -12.71
C LEU A 66 -18.18 -0.39 -13.71
N LEU A 67 -19.27 -0.99 -13.23
CA LEU A 67 -20.25 -1.62 -14.10
C LEU A 67 -20.93 -0.59 -15.00
N LEU A 68 -21.31 0.57 -14.45
CA LEU A 68 -21.90 1.66 -15.21
C LEU A 68 -20.93 2.22 -16.26
N PHE A 69 -19.67 2.48 -15.89
CA PHE A 69 -18.68 3.02 -16.80
C PHE A 69 -18.33 2.01 -17.91
N SER A 70 -18.22 0.72 -17.56
CA SER A 70 -18.06 -0.38 -18.53
C SER A 70 -19.23 -0.40 -19.52
N TYR A 71 -20.46 -0.30 -19.02
CA TYR A 71 -21.66 -0.25 -19.86
C TYR A 71 -21.66 0.96 -20.79
N VAL A 72 -21.29 2.14 -20.28
CA VAL A 72 -21.19 3.37 -21.10
C VAL A 72 -20.18 3.18 -22.24
N LEU A 73 -18.96 2.72 -21.96
CA LEU A 73 -17.91 2.56 -22.98
C LEU A 73 -18.20 1.48 -24.02
N LEU A 74 -18.87 0.40 -23.63
CA LEU A 74 -19.19 -0.72 -24.52
C LEU A 74 -20.41 -0.43 -25.41
N PHE A 75 -21.48 0.14 -24.85
CA PHE A 75 -22.77 0.21 -25.54
C PHE A 75 -23.21 1.60 -25.94
N ASN A 76 -22.92 2.63 -25.14
CA ASN A 76 -23.50 3.97 -25.32
C ASN A 76 -22.49 5.06 -25.70
N PHE A 77 -21.22 4.71 -25.88
CA PHE A 77 -20.17 5.64 -26.29
C PHE A 77 -20.16 5.84 -27.81
N SER A 78 -21.14 6.60 -28.30
CA SER A 78 -21.30 6.92 -29.73
C SER A 78 -20.85 8.35 -30.05
N PRO A 79 -20.37 8.62 -31.28
CA PRO A 79 -20.05 9.97 -31.72
C PRO A 79 -21.31 10.83 -31.76
N PRO A 80 -21.20 12.14 -31.48
CA PRO A 80 -22.31 13.07 -31.58
C PRO A 80 -22.84 13.13 -33.01
N LYS A 81 -24.08 12.68 -33.19
CA LYS A 81 -24.79 12.78 -34.47
C LYS A 81 -25.40 14.17 -34.57
N ALA A 82 -25.34 14.77 -35.76
CA ALA A 82 -25.68 16.17 -36.07
C ALA A 82 -27.09 16.67 -35.66
N GLN A 83 -27.99 15.84 -35.14
CA GLN A 83 -29.37 16.22 -34.79
C GLN A 83 -29.77 15.95 -33.34
N SER A 84 -28.88 15.42 -32.48
CA SER A 84 -29.14 15.33 -31.04
C SER A 84 -27.81 15.24 -30.27
N PRO A 85 -27.64 15.96 -29.14
CA PRO A 85 -26.47 15.72 -28.29
C PRO A 85 -26.54 14.25 -27.83
N SER A 86 -25.61 13.43 -28.34
CA SER A 86 -25.57 11.97 -28.15
C SER A 86 -25.14 11.56 -26.73
N ILE A 87 -25.48 12.37 -25.73
CA ILE A 87 -25.12 12.11 -24.34
C ILE A 87 -26.28 11.35 -23.73
N HIS A 88 -26.11 10.04 -23.60
CA HIS A 88 -27.06 9.21 -22.88
C HIS A 88 -27.02 9.57 -21.39
N TRP A 89 -28.15 9.50 -20.68
CA TRP A 89 -28.21 9.84 -19.26
C TRP A 89 -27.24 9.04 -18.39
N THR A 90 -26.88 7.83 -18.81
CA THR A 90 -25.87 7.00 -18.13
C THR A 90 -24.48 7.61 -18.18
N GLU A 91 -24.11 8.30 -19.27
CA GLU A 91 -22.84 9.00 -19.37
C GLU A 91 -22.82 10.21 -18.42
N ILE A 92 -23.93 10.96 -18.38
CA ILE A 92 -24.09 12.07 -17.41
C ILE A 92 -23.95 11.55 -15.98
N LEU A 93 -24.57 10.40 -15.67
CA LEU A 93 -24.45 9.78 -14.36
C LEU A 93 -23.00 9.38 -14.05
N THR A 94 -22.25 8.81 -15.00
CA THR A 94 -20.81 8.52 -14.83
C THR A 94 -20.01 9.78 -14.56
N ILE A 95 -20.26 10.87 -15.31
CA ILE A 95 -19.58 12.16 -15.10
C ILE A 95 -19.86 12.70 -13.70
N ILE A 96 -21.12 12.63 -13.23
CA ILE A 96 -21.50 13.04 -11.88
C ILE A 96 -20.77 12.18 -10.84
N LEU A 97 -20.69 10.86 -11.02
CA LEU A 97 -20.02 9.96 -10.08
C LEU A 97 -18.52 10.25 -9.99
N VAL A 98 -17.82 10.42 -11.11
CA VAL A 98 -16.39 10.79 -11.10
C VAL A 98 -16.19 12.18 -10.49
N SER A 99 -17.10 13.11 -10.74
CA SER A 99 -17.05 14.45 -10.14
C SER A 99 -17.26 14.41 -8.62
N CYS A 100 -18.12 13.52 -8.12
CA CYS A 100 -18.23 13.26 -6.68
C CYS A 100 -16.90 12.73 -6.12
N MET A 101 -16.30 11.72 -6.77
CA MET A 101 -15.00 11.18 -6.34
C MET A 101 -13.87 12.22 -6.37
N LEU A 102 -13.89 13.15 -7.32
CA LEU A 102 -12.96 14.29 -7.37
C LEU A 102 -13.14 15.18 -6.13
N ILE A 103 -14.39 15.52 -5.77
CA ILE A 103 -14.70 16.32 -4.59
C ILE A 103 -14.26 15.60 -3.31
N ASP A 104 -14.52 14.29 -3.19
CA ASP A 104 -14.08 13.47 -2.07
C ASP A 104 -12.54 13.52 -1.90
N GLU A 105 -11.80 13.42 -3.01
CA GLU A 105 -10.32 13.46 -2.97
C GLU A 105 -9.80 14.86 -2.65
N PHE A 106 -10.47 15.93 -3.12
CA PHE A 106 -10.16 17.30 -2.69
C PHE A 106 -10.45 17.50 -1.19
N HIS A 107 -11.60 17.05 -0.69
CA HIS A 107 -11.95 17.12 0.72
C HIS A 107 -10.88 16.42 1.58
N TYR A 108 -10.45 15.23 1.16
CA TYR A 108 -9.36 14.51 1.80
C TYR A 108 -8.04 15.31 1.80
N PHE A 109 -7.65 15.88 0.66
CA PHE A 109 -6.44 16.68 0.52
C PHE A 109 -6.42 17.91 1.44
N PHE A 110 -7.57 18.57 1.62
CA PHE A 110 -7.70 19.73 2.52
C PHE A 110 -7.70 19.34 4.00
N THR A 111 -8.30 18.20 4.34
CA THR A 111 -8.44 17.73 5.73
C THR A 111 -7.15 17.12 6.29
N GLN A 112 -6.15 16.81 5.46
CA GLN A 112 -4.85 16.35 5.95
C GLN A 112 -4.12 17.42 6.79
N ASP A 113 -3.59 16.97 7.92
CA ASP A 113 -2.86 17.78 8.92
C ASP A 113 -1.69 18.57 8.30
N ASN A 114 -1.52 19.80 8.81
CA ASN A 114 -0.51 20.87 8.59
C ASN A 114 0.79 20.56 7.80
N LEU A 115 0.71 19.97 6.61
CA LEU A 115 1.80 19.93 5.64
C LEU A 115 1.69 21.13 4.69
N THR A 116 2.82 21.77 4.38
CA THR A 116 2.94 22.74 3.27
C THR A 116 2.39 22.10 1.98
N PHE A 117 1.81 22.88 1.07
CA PHE A 117 1.20 22.37 -0.18
C PHE A 117 2.12 21.39 -0.94
N SER A 118 3.41 21.69 -1.04
CA SER A 118 4.42 20.80 -1.64
C SER A 118 4.60 19.47 -0.88
N GLY A 119 4.54 19.50 0.45
CA GLY A 119 4.57 18.31 1.30
C GLY A 119 3.34 17.42 1.11
N LYS A 120 2.16 18.01 0.96
CA LYS A 120 0.91 17.28 0.65
C LYS A 120 0.97 16.61 -0.72
N LEU A 121 1.43 17.34 -1.73
CA LEU A 121 1.58 16.81 -3.09
C LEU A 121 2.59 15.64 -3.13
N LYS A 122 3.75 15.81 -2.48
CA LYS A 122 4.77 14.76 -2.36
C LYS A 122 4.24 13.52 -1.63
N HIS A 123 3.40 13.72 -0.61
CA HIS A 123 2.74 12.61 0.09
C HIS A 123 1.78 11.84 -0.83
N SER A 124 0.99 12.54 -1.64
CA SER A 124 0.06 11.92 -2.62
C SER A 124 0.80 11.05 -3.65
N PHE A 125 1.94 11.52 -4.16
CA PHE A 125 2.76 10.76 -5.12
C PHE A 125 3.49 9.56 -4.51
N ARG A 126 3.64 9.50 -3.19
CA ARG A 126 4.34 8.39 -2.53
C ARG A 126 3.44 7.16 -2.37
N ASP A 127 2.13 7.36 -2.26
CA ASP A 127 1.17 6.27 -2.18
C ASP A 127 0.72 5.88 -3.60
N PHE A 128 1.03 4.64 -3.98
CA PHE A 128 0.72 4.10 -5.30
C PHE A 128 -0.78 4.21 -5.63
N PHE A 129 -1.67 3.87 -4.70
CA PHE A 129 -3.11 3.88 -4.96
C PHE A 129 -3.69 5.29 -5.02
N LYS A 130 -3.08 6.24 -4.29
CA LYS A 130 -3.45 7.66 -4.37
C LYS A 130 -2.98 8.30 -5.66
N SER A 131 -1.75 8.00 -6.09
CA SER A 131 -1.25 8.42 -7.40
C SER A 131 -2.09 7.82 -8.53
N LEU A 132 -2.47 6.55 -8.43
CA LEU A 132 -3.33 5.86 -9.41
C LEU A 132 -4.70 6.52 -9.54
N THR A 133 -5.34 6.84 -8.41
CA THR A 133 -6.65 7.55 -8.39
C THR A 133 -6.54 8.93 -9.02
N THR A 134 -5.51 9.68 -8.65
CA THR A 134 -5.27 11.02 -9.20
C THR A 134 -5.06 10.97 -10.71
N LEU A 135 -4.27 10.00 -11.19
CA LEU A 135 -4.03 9.78 -12.62
C LEU A 135 -5.31 9.43 -13.37
N ALA A 136 -6.14 8.53 -12.82
CA ALA A 136 -7.43 8.16 -13.41
C ALA A 136 -8.35 9.38 -13.53
N ILE A 137 -8.52 10.15 -12.45
CA ILE A 137 -9.37 11.35 -12.49
C ILE A 137 -8.88 12.35 -13.56
N ILE A 138 -7.56 12.60 -13.65
CA ILE A 138 -6.99 13.50 -14.67
C ILE A 138 -7.25 12.97 -16.09
N LEU A 139 -7.00 11.68 -16.33
CA LEU A 139 -7.21 11.07 -17.64
C LEU A 139 -8.69 11.06 -18.05
N PHE A 140 -9.60 10.82 -17.10
CA PHE A 140 -11.04 10.91 -17.31
C PHE A 140 -11.44 12.29 -17.84
N TYR A 141 -11.01 13.37 -17.17
CA TYR A 141 -11.35 14.73 -17.61
C TYR A 141 -10.66 15.12 -18.92
N ILE A 142 -9.43 14.66 -19.19
CA ILE A 142 -8.78 14.84 -20.49
C ILE A 142 -9.60 14.17 -21.60
N GLY A 143 -10.02 12.91 -21.39
CA GLY A 143 -10.88 12.18 -22.33
C GLY A 143 -12.22 12.89 -22.54
N LEU A 144 -12.81 13.41 -21.46
CA LEU A 144 -14.07 14.15 -21.50
C LEU A 144 -13.95 15.48 -22.27
N ILE A 145 -12.89 16.25 -22.04
CA ILE A 145 -12.62 17.50 -22.76
C ILE A 145 -12.42 17.22 -24.24
N LEU A 146 -11.63 16.19 -24.60
CA LEU A 146 -11.42 15.80 -26.00
C LEU A 146 -12.73 15.38 -26.68
N ARG A 147 -13.59 14.67 -25.96
CA ARG A 147 -14.92 14.29 -26.44
C ARG A 147 -15.80 15.50 -26.76
N PHE A 148 -15.81 16.53 -25.91
CA PHE A 148 -16.67 17.71 -26.10
C PHE A 148 -16.10 18.75 -27.07
N THR A 149 -14.79 18.95 -27.08
CA THR A 149 -14.15 19.99 -27.90
C THR A 149 -14.04 19.64 -29.38
N HIS A 150 -14.02 18.35 -29.69
CA HIS A 150 -13.77 17.86 -31.05
C HIS A 150 -14.79 16.82 -31.51
N ALA A 151 -16.02 16.99 -31.00
CA ALA A 151 -17.21 16.21 -31.33
C ALA A 151 -17.38 15.94 -32.84
N ASP A 152 -17.04 16.91 -33.68
CA ASP A 152 -17.27 16.86 -35.13
C ASP A 152 -16.18 16.09 -35.92
N SER A 153 -15.06 15.72 -35.29
CA SER A 153 -13.95 15.01 -35.94
C SER A 153 -13.86 13.56 -35.48
N GLU A 154 -14.13 12.60 -36.37
CA GLU A 154 -14.09 11.17 -36.07
C GLU A 154 -12.72 10.72 -35.51
N GLU A 155 -11.62 11.25 -36.03
CA GLU A 155 -10.26 10.90 -35.57
C GLU A 155 -10.03 11.28 -34.10
N LYS A 156 -10.45 12.49 -33.70
CA LYS A 156 -10.29 12.97 -32.32
C LYS A 156 -11.24 12.29 -31.36
N PHE A 157 -12.43 11.90 -31.82
CA PHE A 157 -13.34 11.05 -31.06
C PHE A 157 -12.75 9.67 -30.78
N VAL A 158 -12.08 9.04 -31.76
CA VAL A 158 -11.37 7.76 -31.54
C VAL A 158 -10.28 7.92 -30.47
N VAL A 159 -9.51 9.01 -30.51
CA VAL A 159 -8.49 9.30 -29.48
C VAL A 159 -9.13 9.44 -28.10
N ALA A 160 -10.24 10.17 -27.97
CA ALA A 160 -10.98 10.29 -26.70
C ALA A 160 -11.46 8.93 -26.19
N ARG A 161 -12.00 8.07 -27.08
CA ARG A 161 -12.44 6.71 -26.72
C ARG A 161 -11.28 5.85 -26.21
N VAL A 162 -10.12 5.92 -26.86
CA VAL A 162 -8.91 5.19 -26.44
C VAL A 162 -8.43 5.66 -25.07
N ILE A 163 -8.42 6.98 -24.82
CA ILE A 163 -8.06 7.52 -23.50
C ILE A 163 -9.02 7.02 -22.42
N MET A 164 -10.33 7.05 -22.68
CA MET A 164 -11.30 6.54 -21.70
C MET A 164 -11.23 5.01 -21.52
N ALA A 165 -10.77 4.26 -22.52
CA ALA A 165 -10.51 2.82 -22.40
C ALA A 165 -9.31 2.52 -21.49
N TYR A 166 -8.24 3.31 -21.57
CA TYR A 166 -7.15 3.21 -20.58
C TYR A 166 -7.57 3.72 -19.19
N ASP A 167 -8.43 4.74 -19.14
CA ASP A 167 -8.94 5.26 -17.87
C ASP A 167 -9.71 4.20 -17.07
N ILE A 168 -10.62 3.44 -17.71
CA ILE A 168 -11.37 2.39 -17.03
C ILE A 168 -10.47 1.28 -16.46
N GLU A 169 -9.34 1.00 -17.11
CA GLU A 169 -8.35 0.04 -16.60
C GLU A 169 -7.75 0.52 -15.27
N LEU A 170 -7.43 1.81 -15.14
CA LEU A 170 -6.94 2.38 -13.88
C LEU A 170 -7.99 2.29 -12.76
N TRP A 171 -9.26 2.48 -13.08
CA TRP A 171 -10.36 2.30 -12.12
C TRP A 171 -10.55 0.84 -11.68
N TRP A 172 -10.30 -0.13 -12.57
CA TRP A 172 -10.26 -1.54 -12.21
C TRP A 172 -9.05 -1.86 -11.33
N LEU A 173 -7.85 -1.37 -11.66
CA LEU A 173 -6.65 -1.51 -10.84
C LEU A 173 -6.83 -0.92 -9.44
N ARG A 174 -7.59 0.17 -9.32
CA ARG A 174 -7.95 0.78 -8.03
C ARG A 174 -8.71 -0.19 -7.12
N CYS A 175 -9.39 -1.22 -7.63
CA CYS A 175 -10.05 -2.24 -6.81
C CYS A 175 -9.08 -2.95 -5.87
N LEU A 176 -7.82 -3.12 -6.28
CA LEU A 176 -6.78 -3.76 -5.47
C LEU A 176 -6.58 -3.03 -4.12
N SER A 177 -6.83 -1.73 -4.07
CA SER A 177 -6.73 -0.97 -2.83
C SER A 177 -7.72 -1.40 -1.74
N PHE A 178 -8.90 -1.91 -2.10
CA PHE A 178 -9.86 -2.43 -1.13
C PHE A 178 -9.43 -3.79 -0.57
N ILE A 179 -8.64 -4.56 -1.32
CA ILE A 179 -8.12 -5.87 -0.92
C ILE A 179 -7.14 -5.74 0.26
N ILE A 180 -6.50 -4.59 0.45
CA ILE A 180 -5.59 -4.31 1.57
C ILE A 180 -6.28 -4.56 2.93
N VAL A 181 -7.59 -4.32 3.05
CA VAL A 181 -8.32 -4.49 4.31
C VAL A 181 -8.51 -5.98 4.65
N VAL A 182 -8.54 -6.85 3.63
CA VAL A 182 -8.82 -8.28 3.80
C VAL A 182 -7.60 -8.96 4.44
N PRO A 183 -7.73 -9.57 5.63
CA PRO A 183 -6.60 -10.13 6.37
C PRO A 183 -5.78 -11.16 5.58
N TYR A 184 -6.44 -11.99 4.78
CA TYR A 184 -5.77 -13.04 4.00
C TYR A 184 -5.09 -12.50 2.74
N LEU A 185 -5.72 -11.55 2.02
CA LEU A 185 -5.24 -11.10 0.71
C LEU A 185 -4.35 -9.85 0.78
N GLY A 186 -4.50 -9.02 1.82
CA GLY A 186 -3.76 -7.77 1.98
C GLY A 186 -2.23 -7.97 2.01
N PRO A 187 -1.68 -8.89 2.84
CA PRO A 187 -0.24 -9.17 2.86
C PRO A 187 0.29 -9.64 1.50
N HIS A 188 -0.47 -10.49 0.80
CA HIS A 188 -0.09 -10.98 -0.53
C HIS A 188 0.01 -9.85 -1.55
N LEU A 189 -0.90 -8.87 -1.53
CA LEU A 189 -0.84 -7.70 -2.41
C LEU A 189 0.39 -6.82 -2.11
N VAL A 190 0.69 -6.59 -0.83
CA VAL A 190 1.89 -5.85 -0.41
C VAL A 190 3.16 -6.60 -0.82
N ALA A 191 3.16 -7.94 -0.70
CA ALA A 191 4.25 -8.79 -1.15
C ALA A 191 4.53 -8.62 -2.65
N ILE A 192 3.51 -8.75 -3.50
CA ILE A 192 3.66 -8.61 -4.97
C ILE A 192 4.33 -7.28 -5.31
N TRP A 193 3.86 -6.18 -4.74
CA TRP A 193 4.43 -4.85 -4.99
C TRP A 193 5.89 -4.76 -4.57
N LYS A 194 6.21 -5.20 -3.35
CA LYS A 194 7.58 -5.12 -2.81
C LYS A 194 8.54 -6.01 -3.59
N MET A 195 8.12 -7.22 -3.92
CA MET A 195 8.94 -8.19 -4.62
C MET A 195 9.25 -7.77 -6.05
N ILE A 196 8.30 -7.15 -6.77
CA ILE A 196 8.55 -6.63 -8.12
C ILE A 196 9.66 -5.58 -8.09
N GLN A 197 9.70 -4.71 -7.08
CA GLN A 197 10.78 -3.73 -6.93
C GLN A 197 12.14 -4.39 -6.71
N ASP A 198 12.18 -5.45 -5.91
CA ASP A 198 13.41 -6.18 -5.59
C ASP A 198 13.91 -7.03 -6.77
N LEU A 199 13.01 -7.44 -7.67
CA LEU A 199 13.31 -8.26 -8.85
C LEU A 199 13.42 -7.47 -10.16
N LEU A 200 13.24 -6.14 -10.11
CA LEU A 200 13.24 -5.28 -11.29
C LEU A 200 14.51 -5.43 -12.13
N PHE A 201 15.68 -5.51 -11.50
CA PHE A 201 16.95 -5.70 -12.19
C PHE A 201 17.00 -7.01 -12.99
N PHE A 202 16.38 -8.07 -12.49
CA PHE A 202 16.32 -9.34 -13.22
C PHE A 202 15.35 -9.27 -14.40
N MET A 203 14.21 -8.59 -14.24
CA MET A 203 13.30 -8.32 -15.36
C MET A 203 13.98 -7.53 -16.48
N VAL A 204 14.88 -6.60 -16.14
CA VAL A 204 15.71 -5.89 -17.13
C VAL A 204 16.63 -6.84 -17.90
N ILE A 205 17.23 -7.84 -17.24
CA ILE A 205 18.05 -8.86 -17.91
C ILE A 205 17.20 -9.64 -18.93
N ILE A 206 16.01 -10.10 -18.54
CA ILE A 206 15.08 -10.79 -19.45
C ILE A 206 14.76 -9.87 -20.64
N ALA A 207 14.41 -8.61 -20.40
CA ALA A 207 14.07 -7.65 -21.44
C ALA A 207 15.22 -7.43 -22.45
N VAL A 208 16.47 -7.31 -21.98
CA VAL A 208 17.64 -7.16 -22.86
C VAL A 208 17.83 -8.39 -23.74
N VAL A 209 17.72 -9.60 -23.18
CA VAL A 209 17.85 -10.85 -23.96
C VAL A 209 16.71 -10.99 -24.97
N MET A 210 15.47 -10.62 -24.60
CA MET A 210 14.32 -10.62 -25.50
C MET A 210 14.49 -9.65 -26.67
N ILE A 211 14.89 -8.40 -26.40
CA ILE A 211 15.13 -7.41 -27.44
C ILE A 211 16.27 -7.88 -28.37
N GLY A 212 17.36 -8.42 -27.80
CA GLY A 212 18.49 -8.95 -28.57
C GLY A 212 18.08 -10.05 -29.55
N TYR A 213 17.27 -11.02 -29.09
CA TYR A 213 16.73 -12.06 -29.97
C TYR A 213 15.80 -11.49 -31.04
N GLY A 214 14.87 -10.59 -30.68
CA GLY A 214 13.93 -10.02 -31.65
C GLY A 214 14.62 -9.25 -32.78
N VAL A 215 15.69 -8.51 -32.46
CA VAL A 215 16.52 -7.81 -33.46
C VAL A 215 17.24 -8.83 -34.36
N ALA A 216 17.83 -9.88 -33.78
CA ALA A 216 18.57 -10.89 -34.53
C ALA A 216 17.67 -11.74 -35.45
N SER A 217 16.54 -12.25 -34.94
CA SER A 217 15.55 -13.01 -35.72
C SER A 217 15.02 -12.17 -36.89
N ARG A 218 14.63 -10.92 -36.63
CA ARG A 218 14.14 -10.03 -37.70
C ARG A 218 15.19 -9.70 -38.75
N SER A 219 16.45 -9.50 -38.37
CA SER A 219 17.54 -9.27 -39.31
C SER A 219 17.76 -10.45 -40.26
N MET A 220 17.58 -11.69 -39.78
CA MET A 220 17.76 -12.90 -40.60
C MET A 220 16.59 -13.18 -41.54
N VAL A 221 15.35 -12.98 -41.07
CA VAL A 221 14.14 -13.27 -41.86
C VAL A 221 13.85 -12.15 -42.87
N TYR A 222 14.08 -10.89 -42.49
CA TYR A 222 13.86 -9.73 -43.35
C TYR A 222 15.20 -9.20 -43.86
N TYR A 223 15.68 -9.78 -44.96
CA TYR A 223 16.72 -9.15 -45.76
C TYR A 223 16.08 -8.04 -46.61
N PRO A 224 16.51 -6.76 -46.49
CA PRO A 224 16.00 -5.70 -47.34
C PRO A 224 16.54 -5.90 -48.76
N ARG A 225 15.85 -6.72 -49.56
CA ARG A 225 16.01 -6.70 -51.02
C ARG A 225 15.48 -5.36 -51.49
N ALA A 226 16.41 -4.45 -51.78
CA ALA A 226 16.12 -3.23 -52.50
C ALA A 226 15.29 -3.57 -53.75
N ASN A 227 14.06 -3.06 -53.77
CA ASN A 227 13.35 -2.53 -54.92
C ASN A 227 12.56 -3.46 -55.86
N ASN A 228 12.52 -4.80 -55.69
CA ASN A 228 11.93 -5.65 -56.74
C ASN A 228 10.76 -6.59 -56.33
N PHE A 229 10.24 -6.55 -55.09
CA PHE A 229 9.19 -7.50 -54.66
C PHE A 229 7.93 -6.82 -54.10
N THR A 230 7.51 -5.69 -54.66
CA THR A 230 6.33 -4.94 -54.19
C THR A 230 5.06 -5.14 -55.03
N MET A 231 5.03 -6.04 -56.02
CA MET A 231 3.84 -6.16 -56.90
C MET A 231 3.00 -7.44 -56.76
N GLU A 232 3.49 -8.54 -56.17
CA GLU A 232 2.72 -9.81 -56.18
C GLU A 232 2.08 -10.21 -54.85
N THR A 233 2.40 -9.53 -53.75
CA THR A 233 1.69 -9.72 -52.48
C THR A 233 1.38 -8.33 -51.95
N GLY A 234 0.11 -7.92 -52.00
CA GLY A 234 -0.38 -6.57 -51.69
C GLY A 234 -0.21 -6.11 -50.25
N GLY A 235 0.99 -6.24 -49.69
CA GLY A 235 1.44 -5.57 -48.48
C GLY A 235 2.59 -4.65 -48.84
N SER A 236 2.31 -3.37 -48.99
CA SER A 236 3.36 -2.34 -49.03
C SER A 236 4.12 -2.40 -47.71
N ILE A 237 5.34 -2.93 -47.73
CA ILE A 237 6.26 -2.83 -46.58
C ILE A 237 6.75 -1.39 -46.57
N ASP A 238 6.18 -0.62 -45.65
CA ASP A 238 6.65 0.71 -45.33
C ASP A 238 8.04 0.55 -44.70
N ASN A 239 9.10 0.77 -45.49
CA ASN A 239 10.50 0.74 -45.05
C ASN A 239 10.85 1.94 -44.15
N SER A 240 9.85 2.67 -43.66
CA SER A 240 10.03 3.75 -42.71
C SER A 240 10.45 3.16 -41.35
N PHE A 241 11.60 3.61 -40.84
CA PHE A 241 12.02 3.37 -39.47
C PHE A 241 11.12 4.18 -38.53
N ASP A 242 9.87 3.75 -38.37
CA ASP A 242 8.94 4.27 -37.37
C ASP A 242 8.99 3.37 -36.12
N GLY A 243 8.90 3.95 -34.92
CA GLY A 243 8.87 3.18 -33.67
C GLY A 243 7.76 2.11 -33.65
N ARG A 244 6.70 2.32 -34.44
CA ARG A 244 5.61 1.35 -34.67
C ARG A 244 6.07 0.07 -35.35
N SER A 245 7.00 0.15 -36.30
CA SER A 245 7.52 -1.02 -37.01
C SER A 245 8.43 -1.83 -36.08
N VAL A 246 9.24 -1.17 -35.25
CA VAL A 246 10.05 -1.82 -34.20
C VAL A 246 9.16 -2.61 -33.23
N PHE A 247 8.10 -2.01 -32.68
CA PHE A 247 7.25 -2.74 -31.73
C PHE A 247 6.52 -3.93 -32.36
N ARG A 248 5.92 -3.71 -33.54
CA ARG A 248 5.14 -4.74 -34.26
C ARG A 248 6.00 -5.92 -34.70
N HIS A 249 7.22 -5.65 -35.16
CA HIS A 249 8.06 -6.68 -35.72
C HIS A 249 9.01 -7.28 -34.67
N ILE A 250 9.60 -6.50 -33.77
CA ILE A 250 10.61 -6.99 -32.82
C ILE A 250 9.99 -7.38 -31.47
N ALA A 251 9.30 -6.46 -30.79
CA ALA A 251 8.85 -6.70 -29.42
C ALA A 251 7.66 -7.67 -29.34
N TYR A 252 6.67 -7.50 -30.22
CA TYR A 252 5.41 -8.25 -30.18
C TYR A 252 5.63 -9.77 -30.31
N PRO A 253 6.29 -10.32 -31.34
CA PRO A 253 6.44 -11.78 -31.48
C PRO A 253 7.24 -12.41 -30.35
N VAL A 254 8.29 -11.73 -29.86
CA VAL A 254 9.14 -12.24 -28.79
C VAL A 254 8.39 -12.32 -27.46
N TYR A 255 7.47 -11.40 -27.20
CA TYR A 255 6.60 -11.48 -26.03
C TYR A 255 5.72 -12.74 -26.05
N TYR A 256 5.10 -13.08 -27.18
CA TYR A 256 4.31 -14.32 -27.30
C TYR A 256 5.17 -15.58 -27.16
N LEU A 257 6.43 -15.50 -27.60
CA LEU A 257 7.38 -16.59 -27.45
C LEU A 257 7.72 -16.90 -25.99
N LEU A 258 7.81 -15.87 -25.12
CA LEU A 258 7.95 -16.06 -23.67
C LEU A 258 6.80 -16.91 -23.08
N HIS A 259 5.59 -16.78 -23.66
CA HIS A 259 4.40 -17.54 -23.26
C HIS A 259 4.22 -18.87 -23.99
N GLY A 260 5.18 -19.28 -24.83
CA GLY A 260 5.19 -20.58 -25.50
C GLY A 260 4.45 -20.63 -26.84
N GLU A 261 4.02 -19.49 -27.39
CA GLU A 261 3.43 -19.44 -28.72
C GLU A 261 4.52 -19.38 -29.81
N VAL A 262 4.93 -20.56 -30.30
CA VAL A 262 5.97 -20.71 -31.33
C VAL A 262 5.40 -20.62 -32.77
N GLY A 263 4.16 -20.14 -32.94
CA GLY A 263 3.39 -20.31 -34.18
C GLY A 263 3.42 -19.16 -35.20
N ASN A 264 3.65 -17.92 -34.77
CA ASN A 264 3.45 -16.74 -35.63
C ASN A 264 4.63 -16.39 -36.55
N GLU A 265 5.77 -17.09 -36.46
CA GLU A 265 6.89 -16.93 -37.41
C GLU A 265 6.75 -17.84 -38.65
N ARG A 266 5.73 -18.70 -38.73
CA ARG A 266 5.54 -19.62 -39.86
C ARG A 266 5.07 -18.94 -41.16
N THR A 267 4.75 -17.65 -41.18
CA THR A 267 4.06 -17.00 -42.32
C THR A 267 4.96 -16.40 -43.41
N SER A 268 6.19 -16.88 -43.62
CA SER A 268 6.93 -16.52 -44.85
C SER A 268 8.05 -17.48 -45.24
N LEU A 269 8.04 -18.72 -44.75
CA LEU A 269 9.06 -19.72 -45.11
C LEU A 269 8.62 -20.62 -46.28
N ASP A 270 7.33 -20.64 -46.62
CA ASP A 270 6.80 -21.48 -47.70
C ASP A 270 6.93 -20.84 -49.10
N SER A 271 7.51 -19.63 -49.23
CA SER A 271 7.54 -18.91 -50.52
C SER A 271 8.92 -18.46 -51.03
N ASN A 272 10.05 -18.76 -50.38
CA ASN A 272 11.37 -18.77 -51.05
C ASN A 272 12.50 -19.41 -50.20
N PRO A 273 13.38 -20.26 -50.78
CA PRO A 273 14.27 -21.11 -50.01
C PRO A 273 15.70 -20.58 -50.00
N ASP A 274 16.06 -19.82 -48.98
CA ASP A 274 17.43 -19.85 -48.47
C ASP A 274 17.42 -20.71 -47.21
N ALA A 275 17.46 -22.03 -47.40
CA ALA A 275 17.36 -23.02 -46.32
C ALA A 275 18.36 -22.76 -45.18
N ALA A 276 19.52 -22.16 -45.46
CA ALA A 276 20.54 -21.81 -44.47
C ALA A 276 20.09 -20.73 -43.47
N TRP A 277 19.40 -19.67 -43.91
CA TRP A 277 18.88 -18.62 -43.03
C TRP A 277 17.72 -19.11 -42.17
N SER A 278 16.86 -19.94 -42.77
CA SER A 278 15.78 -20.60 -42.05
C SER A 278 16.32 -21.50 -40.93
N ILE A 279 17.27 -22.40 -41.23
CA ILE A 279 17.88 -23.28 -40.22
C ILE A 279 18.58 -22.46 -39.13
N SER A 280 19.31 -21.39 -39.50
CA SER A 280 19.98 -20.50 -38.54
C SER A 280 18.99 -19.82 -37.58
N ASN A 281 17.84 -19.36 -38.10
CA ASN A 281 16.79 -18.77 -37.26
C ASN A 281 16.15 -19.80 -36.32
N HIS A 282 15.90 -21.03 -36.78
CA HIS A 282 15.40 -22.12 -35.93
C HIS A 282 16.39 -22.48 -34.81
N ILE A 283 17.69 -22.48 -35.10
CA ILE A 283 18.73 -22.70 -34.09
C ILE A 283 18.73 -21.54 -33.07
N LEU A 284 18.68 -20.29 -33.55
CA LEU A 284 18.62 -19.11 -32.69
C LEU A 284 17.37 -19.13 -31.79
N LEU A 285 16.21 -19.51 -32.34
CA LEU A 285 14.96 -19.71 -31.63
C LEU A 285 15.10 -20.79 -30.55
N ALA A 286 15.71 -21.94 -30.87
CA ALA A 286 15.94 -23.01 -29.91
C ALA A 286 16.84 -22.55 -28.75
N ILE A 287 17.91 -21.81 -29.05
CA ILE A 287 18.80 -21.22 -28.04
C ILE A 287 18.02 -20.20 -27.19
N HIS A 288 17.23 -19.33 -27.81
CA HIS A 288 16.42 -18.35 -27.10
C HIS A 288 15.43 -19.01 -26.13
N MET A 289 14.70 -20.05 -26.57
CA MET A 289 13.77 -20.79 -25.73
C MET A 289 14.47 -21.48 -24.54
N LEU A 290 15.67 -22.00 -24.76
CA LEU A 290 16.47 -22.58 -23.68
C LEU A 290 16.88 -21.52 -22.67
N PHE A 291 17.42 -20.39 -23.13
CA PHE A 291 17.91 -19.35 -22.22
C PHE A 291 16.78 -18.59 -21.52
N VAL A 292 15.76 -18.13 -22.23
CA VAL A 292 14.69 -17.32 -21.65
C VAL A 292 13.69 -18.21 -20.93
N ASN A 293 13.04 -19.13 -21.63
CA ASN A 293 11.91 -19.86 -21.07
C ASN A 293 12.35 -20.93 -20.06
N ILE A 294 13.43 -21.68 -20.35
CA ILE A 294 13.88 -22.76 -19.46
C ILE A 294 14.81 -22.23 -18.36
N LEU A 295 15.78 -21.37 -18.67
CA LEU A 295 16.75 -20.90 -17.67
C LEU A 295 16.25 -19.66 -16.91
N LEU A 296 16.05 -18.54 -17.59
CA LEU A 296 15.80 -17.24 -16.94
C LEU A 296 14.42 -17.18 -16.27
N THR A 297 13.35 -17.69 -16.88
CA THR A 297 12.02 -17.71 -16.27
C THR A 297 11.98 -18.62 -15.04
N ASN A 298 12.61 -19.80 -15.08
CA ASN A 298 12.70 -20.67 -13.91
C ASN A 298 13.55 -20.06 -12.79
N LEU A 299 14.64 -19.36 -13.15
CA LEU A 299 15.42 -18.60 -12.18
C LEU A 299 14.62 -17.45 -11.57
N LEU A 300 13.81 -16.73 -12.37
CA LEU A 300 12.90 -15.70 -11.87
C LEU A 300 11.90 -16.27 -10.88
N ILE A 301 11.28 -17.41 -11.18
CA ILE A 301 10.36 -18.12 -10.28
C ILE A 301 11.09 -18.48 -8.98
N ALA A 302 12.30 -19.03 -9.07
CA ALA A 302 13.09 -19.40 -7.89
C ALA A 302 13.46 -18.19 -7.03
N MET A 303 13.87 -17.08 -7.64
CA MET A 303 14.14 -15.84 -6.91
C MET A 303 12.88 -15.23 -6.31
N PHE A 304 11.75 -15.29 -7.01
CA PHE A 304 10.46 -14.87 -6.48
C PHE A 304 10.11 -15.68 -5.23
N SER A 305 10.14 -17.02 -5.31
CA SER A 305 9.87 -17.88 -4.14
C SER A 305 10.80 -17.56 -2.96
N LYS A 306 12.11 -17.48 -3.19
CA LYS A 306 13.07 -17.18 -2.14
C LYS A 306 12.84 -15.80 -1.51
N ARG A 307 12.59 -14.76 -2.33
CA ARG A 307 12.32 -13.41 -1.82
C ARG A 307 10.99 -13.31 -1.08
N PHE A 308 10.00 -14.10 -1.48
CA PHE A 308 8.72 -14.15 -0.76
C PHE A 308 8.95 -14.65 0.66
N ASP A 309 9.68 -15.75 0.81
CA ASP A 309 9.96 -16.36 2.12
C ASP A 309 10.83 -15.45 3.01
N GLU A 310 11.86 -14.81 2.44
CA GLU A 310 12.76 -13.91 3.19
C GLU A 310 12.06 -12.65 3.72
N VAL A 311 11.14 -12.07 2.95
CA VAL A 311 10.54 -10.75 3.25
C VAL A 311 9.16 -10.89 3.90
N TYR A 312 8.64 -12.12 4.08
CA TYR A 312 7.27 -12.34 4.54
C TYR A 312 6.96 -11.70 5.91
N GLU A 313 7.88 -11.79 6.88
CA GLU A 313 7.70 -11.19 8.21
C GLU A 313 7.65 -9.65 8.14
N ASP A 314 8.52 -9.04 7.33
CA ASP A 314 8.51 -7.60 7.10
C ASP A 314 7.23 -7.14 6.38
N ILE A 315 6.74 -7.93 5.42
CA ILE A 315 5.49 -7.67 4.70
C ILE A 315 4.30 -7.59 5.66
N GLN A 316 4.24 -8.44 6.69
CA GLN A 316 3.16 -8.38 7.68
C GLN A 316 3.15 -7.06 8.44
N ASN A 317 4.32 -6.57 8.88
CA ASN A 317 4.46 -5.30 9.57
C ASN A 317 4.09 -4.10 8.66
N ILE A 318 4.54 -4.15 7.40
CA ILE A 318 4.19 -3.13 6.39
C ILE A 318 2.68 -3.14 6.12
N TRP A 319 2.08 -4.31 5.95
CA TRP A 319 0.65 -4.46 5.72
C TRP A 319 -0.18 -3.91 6.89
N GLN A 320 0.18 -4.22 8.13
CA GLN A 320 -0.49 -3.67 9.31
C GLN A 320 -0.43 -2.15 9.36
N SER A 321 0.74 -1.57 9.02
CA SER A 321 0.92 -0.12 8.92
C SER A 321 0.03 0.49 7.83
N GLN A 322 -0.03 -0.13 6.65
CA GLN A 322 -0.89 0.30 5.54
C GLN A 322 -2.38 0.20 5.90
N LYS A 323 -2.79 -0.89 6.55
CA LYS A 323 -4.16 -1.10 7.03
C LYS A 323 -4.57 -0.03 8.04
N TYR A 324 -3.68 0.37 8.94
CA TYR A 324 -3.92 1.48 9.86
C TYR A 324 -4.15 2.80 9.11
N LEU A 325 -3.26 3.13 8.16
CA LEU A 325 -3.39 4.36 7.35
C LEU A 325 -4.71 4.39 6.56
N PHE A 326 -5.08 3.26 5.96
CA PHE A 326 -6.36 3.09 5.26
C PHE A 326 -7.54 3.30 6.21
N THR A 327 -7.55 2.66 7.37
CA THR A 327 -8.64 2.79 8.35
C THR A 327 -8.79 4.23 8.86
N ARG A 328 -7.66 4.91 9.10
CA ARG A 328 -7.64 6.31 9.52
C ARG A 328 -8.23 7.24 8.45
N GLU A 329 -7.99 6.97 7.17
CA GLU A 329 -8.63 7.71 6.07
C GLU A 329 -10.16 7.53 6.06
N TYR A 330 -10.66 6.31 6.26
CA TYR A 330 -12.11 6.08 6.30
C TYR A 330 -12.80 6.67 7.55
N PHE A 331 -12.05 6.89 8.62
CA PHE A 331 -12.55 7.60 9.79
C PHE A 331 -12.85 9.07 9.46
N THR A 332 -11.98 9.73 8.70
CA THR A 332 -12.12 11.15 8.34
C THR A 332 -12.95 11.40 7.08
N ARG A 333 -13.12 10.39 6.22
CA ARG A 333 -13.99 10.47 5.04
C ARG A 333 -15.46 10.70 5.42
N SER A 334 -16.18 11.31 4.48
CA SER A 334 -17.62 11.49 4.58
C SER A 334 -18.37 10.15 4.74
N PRO A 335 -19.48 10.13 5.50
CA PRO A 335 -20.27 8.92 5.72
C PRO A 335 -21.11 8.44 4.53
N PHE A 336 -21.38 9.29 3.53
CA PHE A 336 -22.39 8.99 2.50
C PHE A 336 -21.77 8.44 1.20
N LEU A 337 -22.53 7.63 0.45
CA LEU A 337 -22.12 7.16 -0.88
C LEU A 337 -22.06 8.34 -1.88
N PRO A 338 -21.14 8.33 -2.85
CA PRO A 338 -21.32 9.07 -4.10
C PRO A 338 -22.62 8.61 -4.78
N PRO A 339 -23.57 9.49 -5.19
CA PRO A 339 -23.52 10.95 -5.30
C PRO A 339 -24.10 11.74 -4.11
N ILE A 340 -24.70 11.07 -3.11
CA ILE A 340 -25.32 11.72 -1.94
C ILE A 340 -24.27 12.49 -1.11
N ASN A 341 -23.03 12.02 -1.16
CA ASN A 341 -21.90 12.68 -0.51
C ASN A 341 -21.68 14.14 -0.97
N LEU A 342 -22.04 14.46 -2.21
CA LEU A 342 -21.77 15.77 -2.81
C LEU A 342 -22.36 16.93 -1.99
N ILE A 343 -23.54 16.74 -1.39
CA ILE A 343 -24.18 17.77 -0.55
C ILE A 343 -23.40 17.95 0.76
N TYR A 344 -22.98 16.84 1.38
CA TYR A 344 -22.22 16.87 2.64
C TYR A 344 -20.83 17.49 2.43
N ASP A 345 -20.13 17.11 1.37
CA ASP A 345 -18.80 17.61 1.08
C ASP A 345 -18.82 19.09 0.66
N ILE A 346 -19.82 19.52 -0.12
CA ILE A 346 -19.99 20.95 -0.44
C ILE A 346 -20.35 21.76 0.81
N TYR A 347 -21.22 21.25 1.68
CA TYR A 347 -21.54 21.89 2.95
C TYR A 347 -20.29 22.02 3.85
N TYR A 348 -19.49 20.97 3.95
CA TYR A 348 -18.27 20.99 4.76
C TYR A 348 -17.20 21.89 4.16
N LEU A 349 -16.96 21.82 2.84
CA LEU A 349 -16.00 22.68 2.14
C LEU A 349 -16.42 24.15 2.20
N SER A 350 -17.70 24.47 2.07
CA SER A 350 -18.19 25.84 2.22
C SER A 350 -18.04 26.36 3.65
N ARG A 351 -18.33 25.53 4.66
CA ARG A 351 -18.05 25.87 6.07
C ARG A 351 -16.56 26.05 6.34
N MET A 352 -15.72 25.19 5.76
CA MET A 352 -14.26 25.29 5.87
C MET A 352 -13.74 26.54 5.16
N PHE A 353 -14.30 26.91 4.01
CA PHE A 353 -13.97 28.13 3.28
C PHE A 353 -14.38 29.38 4.08
N VAL A 354 -15.58 29.39 4.68
CA VAL A 354 -16.02 30.45 5.59
C VAL A 354 -15.13 30.53 6.83
N PHE A 355 -14.74 29.38 7.40
CA PHE A 355 -13.80 29.32 8.52
C PHE A 355 -12.40 29.79 8.11
N PHE A 356 -11.94 29.44 6.91
CA PHE A 356 -10.65 29.86 6.37
C PHE A 356 -10.65 31.37 6.18
N ILE A 357 -11.67 31.96 5.55
CA ILE A 357 -11.86 33.42 5.46
C ILE A 357 -11.90 34.05 6.85
N ARG A 358 -12.66 33.49 7.79
CA ARG A 358 -12.68 33.99 9.17
C ARG A 358 -11.32 33.87 9.86
N ARG A 359 -10.52 32.85 9.54
CA ARG A 359 -9.19 32.65 10.11
C ARG A 359 -8.13 33.55 9.46
N THR A 360 -8.22 33.84 8.16
CA THR A 360 -7.35 34.83 7.51
C THR A 360 -7.69 36.26 7.89
N PHE A 361 -8.94 36.55 8.29
CA PHE A 361 -9.38 37.90 8.67
C PHE A 361 -9.52 38.17 10.18
N PHE A 362 -9.75 37.17 11.04
CA PHE A 362 -10.20 37.40 12.43
C PHE A 362 -9.53 36.58 13.53
N ASP A 363 -8.57 35.67 13.28
CA ASP A 363 -7.99 34.88 14.40
C ASP A 363 -6.49 34.58 14.27
N GLN A 364 -5.76 34.72 15.39
CA GLN A 364 -4.34 34.36 15.52
C GLN A 364 -4.14 32.82 15.55
N PRO A 365 -2.97 32.29 15.14
CA PRO A 365 -2.76 30.86 14.94
C PRO A 365 -2.67 30.10 16.27
N GLY A 366 -3.82 29.67 16.79
CA GLY A 366 -3.92 28.72 17.90
C GLY A 366 -3.99 27.28 17.41
N ASP A 367 -3.03 26.47 17.83
CA ASP A 367 -2.79 25.10 17.37
C ASP A 367 -3.95 24.14 17.71
N HIS A 368 -4.50 23.47 16.69
CA HIS A 368 -5.71 22.63 16.82
C HIS A 368 -5.45 21.37 17.66
N HIS A 369 -4.21 20.88 17.67
CA HIS A 369 -3.76 19.78 18.54
C HIS A 369 -3.83 20.15 20.04
N ALA A 370 -3.60 21.41 20.39
CA ALA A 370 -3.69 21.87 21.78
C ALA A 370 -5.13 21.84 22.33
N LYS A 371 -6.16 21.92 21.48
CA LYS A 371 -7.57 21.82 21.92
C LYS A 371 -7.99 20.38 22.21
N VAL A 372 -7.54 19.40 21.40
CA VAL A 372 -7.81 17.98 21.64
C VAL A 372 -7.06 17.49 22.88
N PHE A 373 -5.79 17.89 23.04
CA PHE A 373 -5.02 17.62 24.25
C PHE A 373 -5.64 18.29 25.49
N LYS A 374 -6.18 19.51 25.36
CA LYS A 374 -6.97 20.17 26.43
C LYS A 374 -8.28 19.44 26.76
N MET A 375 -8.87 18.71 25.81
CA MET A 375 -10.10 17.95 26.01
C MET A 375 -9.83 16.63 26.75
N ILE A 376 -8.74 15.94 26.41
CA ILE A 376 -8.26 14.74 27.10
C ILE A 376 -7.74 15.10 28.50
N ALA A 377 -6.99 16.20 28.62
CA ALA A 377 -6.51 16.74 29.89
C ALA A 377 -7.63 17.32 30.79
N LYS A 378 -8.87 17.38 30.30
CA LYS A 378 -10.02 17.86 31.08
C LYS A 378 -10.46 16.86 32.14
N ASN A 379 -10.17 15.56 31.95
CA ASN A 379 -10.32 14.50 32.96
C ASN A 379 -8.96 14.17 33.58
N LYS A 380 -8.46 15.08 34.43
CA LYS A 380 -7.25 14.87 35.24
C LYS A 380 -7.18 13.51 35.96
N PRO A 381 -8.25 13.02 36.65
CA PRO A 381 -8.16 11.75 37.37
C PRO A 381 -7.95 10.54 36.43
N LEU A 382 -8.59 10.54 35.26
CA LEU A 382 -8.39 9.49 34.28
C LEU A 382 -6.94 9.52 33.75
N LEU A 383 -6.40 10.71 33.46
CA LEU A 383 -5.03 10.85 32.97
C LEU A 383 -4.00 10.34 33.98
N GLU A 384 -4.24 10.55 35.27
CA GLU A 384 -3.41 10.00 36.36
C GLU A 384 -3.49 8.47 36.39
N GLU A 385 -4.68 7.89 36.27
CA GLU A 385 -4.87 6.43 36.18
C GLU A 385 -4.13 5.82 34.98
N TRP A 386 -4.22 6.44 33.79
CA TRP A 386 -3.46 5.99 32.61
C TRP A 386 -1.94 6.07 32.82
N ARG A 387 -1.44 7.11 33.52
CA ARG A 387 -0.02 7.26 33.83
C ARG A 387 0.47 6.24 34.85
N GLU A 388 -0.34 5.95 35.87
CA GLU A 388 -0.03 4.91 36.86
C GLU A 388 0.03 3.54 36.19
N PHE A 389 -0.94 3.23 35.32
CA PHE A 389 -0.94 2.02 34.51
C PHE A 389 0.31 1.91 33.62
N GLU A 390 0.64 2.98 32.87
CA GLU A 390 1.82 3.02 32.01
C GLU A 390 3.12 2.84 32.81
N GLY A 391 3.21 3.48 33.98
CA GLY A 391 4.34 3.35 34.90
C GLY A 391 4.50 1.92 35.44
N ALA A 392 3.40 1.29 35.88
CA ALA A 392 3.39 -0.08 36.36
C ALA A 392 3.79 -1.08 35.26
N ALA A 393 3.22 -0.94 34.05
CA ALA A 393 3.56 -1.79 32.91
C ALA A 393 5.02 -1.66 32.49
N THR A 394 5.56 -0.43 32.46
CA THR A 394 6.96 -0.15 32.12
C THR A 394 7.90 -0.75 33.17
N TYR A 395 7.56 -0.63 34.45
CA TYR A 395 8.33 -1.23 35.54
C TYR A 395 8.36 -2.76 35.42
N GLN A 396 7.21 -3.39 35.18
CA GLN A 396 7.11 -4.84 35.03
C GLN A 396 7.94 -5.34 33.84
N TYR A 397 7.84 -4.67 32.69
CA TYR A 397 8.66 -4.98 31.52
C TYR A 397 10.16 -4.88 31.81
N ALA A 398 10.60 -3.80 32.47
CA ALA A 398 12.00 -3.62 32.83
C ALA A 398 12.48 -4.69 33.82
N HIS A 399 11.65 -5.03 34.81
CA HIS A 399 11.93 -6.08 35.78
C HIS A 399 12.07 -7.45 35.10
N ASP A 400 11.17 -7.81 34.18
CA ASP A 400 11.21 -9.08 33.46
C ASP A 400 12.44 -9.19 32.56
N GLN A 401 12.87 -8.09 31.93
CA GLN A 401 14.13 -8.06 31.17
C GLN A 401 15.36 -8.26 32.06
N VAL A 402 15.42 -7.59 33.21
CA VAL A 402 16.51 -7.77 34.18
C VAL A 402 16.54 -9.20 34.71
N LYS A 403 15.37 -9.78 34.99
CA LYS A 403 15.25 -11.17 35.42
C LYS A 403 15.74 -12.13 34.34
N ALA A 404 15.32 -11.94 33.08
CA ALA A 404 15.78 -12.76 31.96
C ALA A 404 17.31 -12.67 31.76
N LEU A 405 17.90 -11.48 31.89
CA LEU A 405 19.35 -11.29 31.83
C LEU A 405 20.08 -11.99 32.99
N LYS A 406 19.53 -11.92 34.20
CA LYS A 406 20.08 -12.60 35.38
C LYS A 406 20.01 -14.12 35.24
N ASP A 407 18.89 -14.63 34.74
CA ASP A 407 18.71 -16.06 34.48
C ASP A 407 19.67 -16.55 33.37
N ALA A 408 19.87 -15.75 32.31
CA ALA A 408 20.85 -16.05 31.26
C ALA A 408 22.29 -16.05 31.80
N SER A 409 22.66 -15.06 32.61
CA SER A 409 23.98 -14.97 33.25
C SER A 409 24.24 -16.17 34.18
N THR A 410 23.22 -16.59 34.94
CA THR A 410 23.32 -17.74 35.85
C THR A 410 23.54 -19.04 35.07
N ARG A 411 22.77 -19.26 33.98
CA ARG A 411 22.95 -20.40 33.07
C ARG A 411 24.33 -20.43 32.42
N LEU A 412 24.89 -19.27 32.06
CA LEU A 412 26.25 -19.18 31.52
C LEU A 412 27.30 -19.56 32.57
N SER A 413 27.15 -19.11 33.82
CA SER A 413 28.08 -19.49 34.91
C SER A 413 28.01 -20.98 35.26
N GLU A 414 26.82 -21.58 35.27
CA GLU A 414 26.67 -23.03 35.51
C GLU A 414 27.20 -23.85 34.31
N GLY A 415 27.04 -23.35 33.09
CA GLY A 415 27.62 -23.90 31.87
C GLY A 415 29.15 -23.84 31.84
N SER A 416 29.76 -22.75 32.31
CA SER A 416 31.22 -22.64 32.44
C SER A 416 31.78 -23.56 33.51
N ASP A 417 31.09 -23.72 34.63
CA ASP A 417 31.50 -24.60 35.74
C ASP A 417 31.39 -26.09 35.38
N SER A 418 30.41 -26.45 34.55
CA SER A 418 30.26 -27.82 34.02
C SER A 418 31.22 -28.12 32.86
N SER A 419 31.53 -27.15 32.00
CA SER A 419 32.54 -27.26 30.94
C SER A 419 33.97 -27.33 31.50
N SER A 420 34.27 -26.56 32.55
CA SER A 420 35.55 -26.63 33.28
C SER A 420 35.72 -27.94 34.08
N ARG A 421 34.62 -28.62 34.45
CA ARG A 421 34.64 -30.01 34.94
C ARG A 421 34.85 -31.06 33.84
N LYS A 422 34.41 -30.82 32.60
CA LYS A 422 34.54 -31.76 31.46
C LYS A 422 35.82 -31.61 30.61
N LYS A 423 36.45 -30.43 30.54
CA LYS A 423 37.69 -30.18 29.76
C LYS A 423 38.95 -30.11 30.63
N LYS A 424 39.29 -31.21 31.30
CA LYS A 424 40.53 -31.32 32.09
C LYS A 424 41.76 -31.73 31.26
N GLU A 425 41.73 -31.62 29.92
CA GLU A 425 42.75 -32.21 29.04
C GLU A 425 43.52 -31.27 28.08
N ASP A 426 43.30 -29.95 28.03
CA ASP A 426 44.20 -29.09 27.21
C ASP A 426 44.39 -27.67 27.79
N PRO A 427 45.62 -27.25 28.17
CA PRO A 427 45.87 -25.99 28.87
C PRO A 427 46.00 -24.75 27.95
N MET A 428 46.23 -24.89 26.64
CA MET A 428 46.60 -23.74 25.78
C MET A 428 45.41 -23.02 25.12
N ASN A 429 44.22 -23.62 25.11
CA ASN A 429 42.97 -23.00 24.65
C ASN A 429 42.08 -22.51 25.82
N LYS A 430 42.58 -22.64 27.04
CA LYS A 430 41.86 -22.37 28.29
C LYS A 430 41.77 -20.87 28.57
N ASP A 431 42.84 -20.13 28.31
CA ASP A 431 42.92 -18.72 28.64
C ASP A 431 42.12 -17.84 27.67
N ASN A 432 42.09 -18.18 26.38
CA ASN A 432 41.33 -17.42 25.37
C ASN A 432 39.82 -17.58 25.56
N VAL A 433 39.32 -18.81 25.74
CA VAL A 433 37.89 -19.07 25.95
C VAL A 433 37.42 -18.56 27.30
N LEU A 434 38.24 -18.70 28.36
CA LEU A 434 37.91 -18.14 29.66
C LEU A 434 37.91 -16.61 29.61
N SER A 435 38.87 -15.97 28.92
CA SER A 435 38.88 -14.52 28.69
C SER A 435 37.61 -14.05 27.96
N ASP A 436 37.26 -14.68 26.83
CA ASP A 436 36.08 -14.30 26.04
C ASP A 436 34.78 -14.45 26.85
N THR A 437 34.65 -15.54 27.63
CA THR A 437 33.49 -15.71 28.53
C THR A 437 33.46 -14.70 29.67
N MET A 438 34.61 -14.34 30.22
CA MET A 438 34.72 -13.38 31.31
C MET A 438 34.45 -11.94 30.84
N ASP A 439 34.82 -11.62 29.60
CA ASP A 439 34.55 -10.34 28.97
C ASP A 439 33.06 -10.20 28.59
N ASN A 440 32.43 -11.27 28.07
CA ASN A 440 30.97 -11.31 27.87
C ASN A 440 30.20 -11.16 29.20
N ILE A 441 30.69 -11.75 30.29
CA ILE A 441 30.08 -11.60 31.63
C ILE A 441 30.23 -10.16 32.13
N LYS A 442 31.39 -9.52 31.94
CA LYS A 442 31.60 -8.11 32.31
C LYS A 442 30.68 -7.19 31.51
N GLU A 443 30.53 -7.42 30.21
CA GLU A 443 29.65 -6.63 29.35
C GLU A 443 28.18 -6.73 29.80
N VAL A 444 27.70 -7.93 30.14
CA VAL A 444 26.35 -8.13 30.68
C VAL A 444 26.19 -7.45 32.05
N GLN A 445 27.20 -7.52 32.92
CA GLN A 445 27.19 -6.82 34.22
C GLN A 445 27.17 -5.30 34.06
N GLU A 446 27.89 -4.77 33.09
CA GLU A 446 27.93 -3.34 32.78
C GLU A 446 26.60 -2.86 32.18
N ASN A 447 25.99 -3.65 31.29
CA ASN A 447 24.65 -3.39 30.78
C ASN A 447 23.58 -3.40 31.89
N ILE A 448 23.67 -4.34 32.85
CA ILE A 448 22.80 -4.36 34.03
C ILE A 448 23.00 -3.10 34.89
N LYS A 449 24.25 -2.68 35.09
CA LYS A 449 24.57 -1.48 35.87
C LYS A 449 24.08 -0.19 35.20
N ASN A 450 24.20 -0.11 33.87
CA ASN A 450 23.71 1.00 33.07
C ASN A 450 22.17 1.05 33.04
N LEU A 451 21.51 -0.10 32.95
CA LEU A 451 20.05 -0.16 33.00
C LEU A 451 19.53 0.21 34.40
N SER A 452 20.18 -0.28 35.46
CA SER A 452 19.86 0.06 36.86
C SER A 452 20.05 1.56 37.13
N SER A 453 21.14 2.17 36.67
CA SER A 453 21.38 3.60 36.84
C SER A 453 20.38 4.45 36.05
N THR A 454 19.96 3.98 34.87
CA THR A 454 18.89 4.61 34.08
C THR A 454 17.56 4.52 34.82
N LEU A 455 17.24 3.38 35.43
CA LEU A 455 16.03 3.19 36.24
C LEU A 455 16.03 4.09 37.49
N ASP A 456 17.17 4.20 38.17
CA ASP A 456 17.34 5.08 39.34
C ASP A 456 17.32 6.57 38.96
N GLY A 457 17.79 6.93 37.76
CA GLY A 457 17.65 8.28 37.19
C GLY A 457 16.23 8.62 36.74
N MET A 458 15.44 7.63 36.34
CA MET A 458 14.02 7.78 36.03
C MET A 458 13.17 7.88 37.31
N ARG A 459 13.55 7.25 38.42
CA ARG A 459 12.82 7.26 39.69
C ARG A 459 12.46 8.68 40.21
N PRO A 460 13.37 9.67 40.28
CA PRO A 460 13.01 11.04 40.69
C PRO A 460 12.18 11.79 39.64
N ARG A 461 12.32 11.47 38.34
CA ARG A 461 11.45 12.03 37.29
C ARG A 461 10.04 11.48 37.36
N ILE A 462 9.89 10.19 37.67
CA ILE A 462 8.61 9.54 37.93
C ILE A 462 7.99 10.12 39.21
N MET A 463 8.76 10.28 40.28
CA MET A 463 8.29 10.93 41.52
C MET A 463 7.87 12.40 41.32
N ASN A 464 8.59 13.17 40.51
CA ASN A 464 8.21 14.54 40.13
C ASN A 464 7.04 14.62 39.13
N LEU A 465 6.73 13.52 38.43
CA LEU A 465 5.53 13.39 37.59
C LEU A 465 4.30 12.95 38.40
N ILE A 466 4.54 12.36 39.58
CA ILE A 466 3.53 11.94 40.58
C ILE A 466 3.14 13.10 41.51
N SER A 467 4.01 14.11 41.70
CA SER A 467 3.72 15.38 42.42
C SER A 467 3.19 16.46 41.50
#